data_AF-M7SYJ1-F1
#
_entry.id   AF-M7SYJ1-F1
#
_cell.length_a   1.000
_cell.length_b   1.000
_cell.length_c   1.000
_cell.angle_alpha   90.00
_cell.angle_beta   90.00
_cell.angle_gamma   90.00
#
_symmetry.space_group_name_H-M   'P 1'
#
loop_
_entity.id
_entity.type
_entity.pdbx_description
1 polymer ?
#
loop_
_entity_poly.entity_id
_entity_poly.type
_entity_poly.pdbx_seq_one_letter_code
_entity_poly.pdbx_strand_id
1 'polypeptide(L)'
;MKLVKTLVTGAAFRSLSFGRESVKEDYKKLELEKPLNWIASSRLFPANVIAGFNSELSQYDAEGWADYILGQCKQFSACTSTSSFQATNSGSGGRFWFGYVFRGGPTTTEDYEREEGVEDSIIYTMSYDDDDGLHVQGADL
;
A
#
# COMPACT_ATOMS: atom_id res chain seq x y z
N MET A 1 28.41 -50.94 -35.56
CA MET A 1 27.39 -50.18 -34.79
C MET A 1 27.90 -49.95 -33.38
N LYS A 2 27.86 -48.68 -32.93
CA LYS A 2 27.82 -48.17 -31.54
C LYS A 2 29.06 -48.42 -30.65
N LEU A 3 29.58 -47.49 -29.83
CA LEU A 3 29.12 -46.17 -29.36
C LEU A 3 30.34 -45.43 -28.75
N VAL A 4 30.58 -44.18 -29.12
CA VAL A 4 31.55 -43.28 -28.44
C VAL A 4 30.91 -42.74 -27.17
N LYS A 5 31.57 -42.91 -26.02
CA LYS A 5 31.14 -42.33 -24.74
C LYS A 5 31.76 -40.94 -24.58
N THR A 6 30.97 -39.90 -24.82
CA THR A 6 31.30 -38.53 -24.46
C THR A 6 31.05 -38.33 -22.97
N LEU A 7 32.07 -37.92 -22.23
CA LEU A 7 31.93 -37.43 -20.85
C LEU A 7 31.66 -35.91 -20.93
N VAL A 8 30.51 -35.45 -20.44
CA VAL A 8 30.22 -34.03 -20.24
C VAL A 8 30.49 -33.70 -18.78
N THR A 9 31.49 -32.86 -18.53
CA THR A 9 31.80 -32.31 -17.20
C THR A 9 30.78 -31.22 -16.89
N GLY A 10 29.83 -31.50 -16.00
CA GLY A 10 28.85 -30.51 -15.54
C GLY A 10 29.47 -29.59 -14.49
N ALA A 11 29.66 -28.31 -14.84
CA ALA A 11 29.98 -27.27 -13.86
C ALA A 11 28.73 -26.95 -13.04
N ALA A 12 28.81 -27.09 -11.72
CA ALA A 12 27.74 -26.71 -10.81
C ALA A 12 27.67 -25.17 -10.71
N PHE A 13 26.69 -24.56 -11.38
CA PHE A 13 26.33 -23.17 -11.11
C PHE A 13 25.62 -23.12 -9.75
N ARG A 14 26.32 -22.62 -8.72
CA ARG A 14 25.67 -22.15 -7.50
C ARG A 14 24.89 -20.89 -7.86
N SER A 15 23.59 -21.03 -8.04
CA SER A 15 22.67 -19.90 -8.12
C SER A 15 22.70 -19.19 -6.76
N LEU A 16 23.31 -18.01 -6.71
CA LEU A 16 23.11 -17.08 -5.60
C LEU A 16 21.68 -16.54 -5.74
N SER A 17 20.74 -17.16 -5.03
CA SER A 17 19.48 -16.51 -4.72
C SER A 17 19.83 -15.31 -3.86
N PHE A 18 19.83 -14.12 -4.45
CA PHE A 18 19.59 -12.91 -3.69
C PHE A 18 18.16 -13.05 -3.17
N GLY A 19 18.03 -13.48 -1.92
CA GLY A 19 16.79 -13.26 -1.19
C GLY A 19 16.56 -11.75 -1.24
N ARG A 20 15.53 -11.32 -1.97
CA ARG A 20 14.96 -9.99 -1.76
C ARG A 20 14.43 -10.05 -0.35
N GLU A 21 15.23 -9.53 0.58
CA GLU A 21 14.81 -9.30 1.95
C GLU A 21 13.46 -8.57 1.86
N SER A 22 12.42 -9.15 2.45
CA SER A 22 11.11 -8.53 2.45
C SER A 22 11.28 -7.20 3.16
N VAL A 23 11.27 -6.09 2.41
CA VAL A 23 11.10 -4.76 3.00
C VAL A 23 9.84 -4.89 3.83
N LYS A 24 9.99 -4.84 5.15
CA LYS A 24 8.85 -4.81 6.05
C LYS A 24 8.21 -3.46 5.78
N GLU A 25 7.21 -3.43 4.91
CA GLU A 25 6.51 -2.19 4.60
C GLU A 25 5.81 -1.73 5.87
N ASP A 26 6.42 -0.79 6.56
CA ASP A 26 5.80 -0.11 7.68
C ASP A 26 4.84 0.92 7.09
N TYR A 27 3.57 0.80 7.47
CA TYR A 27 2.51 1.73 7.09
C TYR A 27 2.18 2.58 8.30
N LYS A 28 2.10 3.89 8.09
CA LYS A 28 1.67 4.84 9.12
C LYS A 28 0.33 5.44 8.75
N LYS A 29 -0.50 5.66 9.78
CA LYS A 29 -1.73 6.44 9.65
C LYS A 29 -1.36 7.90 9.41
N LEU A 30 -2.02 8.52 8.46
CA LEU A 30 -1.82 9.92 8.14
C LEU A 30 -2.69 10.79 9.06
N GLU A 31 -2.08 11.81 9.68
CA GLU A 31 -2.79 12.76 10.54
C GLU A 31 -3.62 13.70 9.66
N LEU A 32 -4.95 13.59 9.77
CA LEU A 32 -5.92 14.36 8.98
C LEU A 32 -6.59 15.42 9.84
N GLU A 33 -6.70 16.63 9.29
CA GLU A 33 -7.48 17.67 9.94
C GLU A 33 -8.97 17.37 9.87
N LYS A 34 -9.67 17.57 11.00
CA LYS A 34 -11.13 17.48 11.05
C LYS A 34 -11.79 18.58 10.19
N PRO A 35 -13.01 18.38 9.66
CA PRO A 35 -13.75 17.11 9.65
C PRO A 35 -13.05 16.03 8.82
N LEU A 36 -13.25 14.75 9.16
CA LEU A 36 -12.61 13.63 8.48
C LEU A 36 -13.36 13.26 7.19
N ASN A 37 -13.44 14.22 6.26
CA ASN A 37 -14.18 14.10 5.00
C ASN A 37 -13.25 14.08 3.77
N TRP A 38 -12.21 13.26 3.84
CA TRP A 38 -11.12 13.22 2.87
C TRP A 38 -11.28 12.06 1.87
N ILE A 39 -11.16 12.36 0.59
CA ILE A 39 -11.13 11.37 -0.50
C ILE A 39 -9.85 11.51 -1.32
N ALA A 40 -9.48 10.44 -2.03
CA ALA A 40 -8.37 10.46 -2.98
C ALA A 40 -8.62 11.47 -4.11
N SER A 41 -7.66 12.38 -4.34
CA SER A 41 -7.71 13.35 -5.44
C SER A 41 -7.45 12.70 -6.80
N SER A 42 -7.55 13.50 -7.87
CA SER A 42 -7.24 13.10 -9.25
C SER A 42 -5.81 12.57 -9.48
N ARG A 43 -4.86 12.84 -8.58
CA ARG A 43 -3.52 12.23 -8.62
C ARG A 43 -3.60 10.72 -8.41
N LEU A 44 -4.46 10.27 -7.49
CA LEU A 44 -4.59 8.87 -7.10
C LEU A 44 -5.72 8.18 -7.87
N PHE A 45 -6.87 8.84 -8.01
CA PHE A 45 -8.07 8.25 -8.60
C PHE A 45 -8.32 8.78 -10.03
N PRO A 46 -8.65 7.92 -11.01
CA PRO A 46 -8.74 6.45 -10.93
C PRO A 46 -7.43 5.73 -11.25
N ALA A 47 -6.41 6.43 -11.77
CA ALA A 47 -5.27 5.81 -12.47
C ALA A 47 -4.38 4.92 -11.58
N ASN A 48 -4.32 5.22 -10.27
CA ASN A 48 -3.46 4.51 -9.32
C ASN A 48 -4.23 3.56 -8.40
N VAL A 49 -5.53 3.35 -8.62
CA VAL A 49 -6.30 2.33 -7.90
C VAL A 49 -5.84 0.94 -8.34
N ILE A 50 -5.44 0.12 -7.37
CA ILE A 50 -5.20 -1.32 -7.57
C ILE A 50 -6.51 -2.09 -7.39
N ALA A 51 -7.22 -1.81 -6.29
CA ALA A 51 -8.45 -2.47 -5.91
C ALA A 51 -9.37 -1.53 -5.11
N GLY A 52 -10.68 -1.78 -5.21
CA GLY A 52 -11.72 -1.10 -4.43
C GLY A 52 -12.61 -2.12 -3.73
N PHE A 53 -13.03 -1.79 -2.52
CA PHE A 53 -13.88 -2.61 -1.65
C PHE A 53 -15.00 -1.77 -1.07
N ASN A 54 -16.10 -2.42 -0.70
CA ASN A 54 -17.15 -1.80 0.09
C ASN A 54 -17.73 -2.79 1.10
N SER A 55 -18.43 -2.26 2.11
CA SER A 55 -19.17 -3.05 3.07
C SER A 55 -20.32 -2.25 3.66
N GLU A 56 -21.32 -2.94 4.18
CA GLU A 56 -22.39 -2.33 4.96
C GLU A 56 -21.83 -1.69 6.24
N LEU A 57 -22.42 -0.56 6.66
CA LEU A 57 -22.01 0.12 7.89
C LEU A 57 -22.11 -0.74 9.15
N SER A 58 -23.02 -1.72 9.17
CA SER A 58 -23.24 -2.59 10.32
C SER A 58 -22.07 -3.52 10.63
N GLN A 59 -21.17 -3.75 9.66
CA GLN A 59 -20.11 -4.75 9.76
C GLN A 59 -18.81 -4.20 10.37
N TYR A 60 -18.61 -2.88 10.34
CA TYR A 60 -17.36 -2.25 10.74
C TYR A 60 -17.61 -0.89 11.38
N ASP A 61 -16.70 -0.48 12.26
CA ASP A 61 -16.45 0.93 12.55
C ASP A 61 -15.32 1.46 11.65
N ALA A 62 -14.96 2.74 11.82
CA ALA A 62 -13.96 3.39 10.99
C ALA A 62 -12.58 2.71 11.05
N GLU A 63 -12.07 2.43 12.25
CA GLU A 63 -10.75 1.80 12.43
C GLU A 63 -10.76 0.36 11.92
N GLY A 64 -11.80 -0.43 12.24
CA GLY A 64 -11.91 -1.81 11.77
C GLY A 64 -12.01 -1.91 10.25
N TRP A 65 -12.70 -0.96 9.60
CA TRP A 65 -12.71 -0.89 8.14
C TRP A 65 -11.34 -0.51 7.58
N ALA A 66 -10.67 0.49 8.17
CA ALA A 66 -9.36 0.92 7.73
C ALA A 66 -8.29 -0.17 7.88
N ASP A 67 -8.32 -0.92 8.99
CA ASP A 67 -7.46 -2.08 9.23
C ASP A 67 -7.71 -3.19 8.21
N TYR A 68 -8.98 -3.45 7.86
CA TYR A 68 -9.32 -4.40 6.81
C TYR A 68 -8.70 -4.01 5.47
N ILE A 69 -8.84 -2.74 5.06
CA ILE A 69 -8.28 -2.24 3.80
C ILE A 69 -6.75 -2.24 3.81
N LEU A 70 -6.12 -1.89 4.92
CA LEU A 70 -4.67 -2.03 5.09
C LEU A 70 -4.23 -3.51 4.96
N GLY A 71 -5.02 -4.43 5.51
CA GLY A 71 -4.83 -5.86 5.33
C GLY A 71 -4.91 -6.30 3.87
N GLN A 72 -5.87 -5.76 3.09
CA GLN A 72 -5.96 -6.00 1.64
C GLN A 72 -4.75 -5.43 0.90
N CYS A 73 -4.35 -4.21 1.23
CA CYS A 73 -3.20 -3.52 0.64
C CYS A 73 -1.91 -4.36 0.74
N LYS A 74 -1.64 -4.92 1.92
CA LYS A 74 -0.46 -5.78 2.18
C LYS A 74 -0.40 -7.05 1.34
N GLN A 75 -1.49 -7.45 0.67
CA GLN A 75 -1.49 -8.57 -0.28
C GLN A 75 -0.96 -8.18 -1.66
N PHE A 76 -0.90 -6.89 -1.97
CA PHE A 76 -0.37 -6.37 -3.23
C PHE A 76 1.02 -5.79 -3.01
N SER A 77 2.04 -6.39 -3.62
CA SER A 77 3.43 -5.90 -3.55
C SER A 77 3.65 -4.51 -4.17
N ALA A 78 2.63 -3.95 -4.83
CA ALA A 78 2.66 -2.62 -5.41
C ALA A 78 1.84 -1.60 -4.58
N CYS A 79 1.18 -2.05 -3.51
CA CYS A 79 0.47 -1.13 -2.64
C CYS A 79 1.45 -0.20 -1.94
N THR A 80 1.10 1.08 -1.85
CA THR A 80 1.90 2.07 -1.13
C THR A 80 1.04 2.96 -0.24
N SER A 81 -0.29 2.97 -0.42
CA SER A 81 -1.22 3.69 0.44
C SER A 81 -2.65 3.16 0.34
N THR A 82 -3.49 3.56 1.30
CA THR A 82 -4.92 3.23 1.34
C THR A 82 -5.76 4.45 1.69
N SER A 83 -7.05 4.42 1.31
CA SER A 83 -8.07 5.35 1.78
C SER A 83 -9.30 4.57 2.17
N SER A 84 -9.85 4.86 3.35
CA SER A 84 -11.04 4.22 3.91
C SER A 84 -11.97 5.30 4.43
N PHE A 85 -13.25 5.26 4.09
CA PHE A 85 -14.23 6.26 4.50
C PHE A 85 -15.65 5.71 4.34
N GLN A 86 -16.66 6.40 4.88
CA GLN A 86 -18.05 6.14 4.53
C GLN A 86 -18.65 7.25 3.68
N ALA A 87 -19.53 6.87 2.75
CA ALA A 87 -20.24 7.79 1.87
C ALA A 87 -21.58 7.18 1.41
N THR A 88 -22.41 7.99 0.76
CA THR A 88 -23.62 7.51 0.07
C THR A 88 -23.24 6.80 -1.21
N ASN A 89 -23.66 5.54 -1.36
CA ASN A 89 -23.46 4.76 -2.58
C ASN A 89 -24.43 5.25 -3.66
N SER A 90 -23.88 5.74 -4.78
CA SER A 90 -24.68 6.31 -5.88
C SER A 90 -25.63 5.31 -6.56
N GLY A 91 -25.37 4.00 -6.47
CA GLY A 91 -26.20 2.97 -7.09
C GLY A 91 -27.38 2.51 -6.23
N SER A 92 -27.27 2.62 -4.90
CA SER A 92 -28.31 2.13 -3.96
C SER A 92 -28.91 3.23 -3.07
N GLY A 93 -28.28 4.40 -2.99
CA GLY A 93 -28.68 5.49 -2.08
C GLY A 93 -28.40 5.21 -0.59
N GLY A 94 -27.96 4.00 -0.24
CA GLY A 94 -27.57 3.65 1.12
C GLY A 94 -26.17 4.17 1.48
N ARG A 95 -25.88 4.24 2.78
CA ARG A 95 -24.56 4.61 3.28
C ARG A 95 -23.72 3.36 3.51
N PHE A 96 -22.46 3.39 3.05
CA PHE A 96 -21.55 2.25 3.06
C PHE A 96 -20.15 2.69 3.42
N TRP A 97 -19.37 1.73 3.89
CA TRP A 97 -17.92 1.81 3.92
C TRP A 97 -17.36 1.62 2.51
N PHE A 98 -16.37 2.44 2.14
CA PHE A 98 -15.60 2.35 0.91
C PHE A 98 -14.11 2.33 1.25
N GLY A 99 -13.37 1.52 0.51
CA GLY A 99 -11.95 1.33 0.72
C GLY A 99 -11.21 1.17 -0.58
N TYR A 100 -10.10 1.87 -0.74
CA TYR A 100 -9.26 1.81 -1.92
C TYR A 100 -7.81 1.53 -1.56
N VAL A 101 -7.18 0.74 -2.41
CA VAL A 101 -5.76 0.37 -2.34
C VAL A 101 -5.06 1.05 -3.52
N PHE A 102 -3.99 1.78 -3.25
CA PHE A 102 -3.28 2.56 -4.26
C PHE A 102 -1.82 2.15 -4.41
N ARG A 103 -1.29 2.34 -5.62
CA ARG A 103 0.14 2.35 -5.94
C ARG A 103 0.62 3.80 -6.16
N GLY A 104 1.92 3.96 -6.39
CA GLY A 104 2.49 5.26 -6.82
C GLY A 104 3.38 5.93 -5.78
N GLY A 105 3.77 5.20 -4.74
CA GLY A 105 4.66 5.69 -3.67
C GLY A 105 3.90 6.19 -2.44
N PRO A 106 4.62 6.62 -1.40
CA PRO A 106 4.02 7.25 -0.23
C PRO A 106 3.14 8.44 -0.60
N THR A 107 2.09 8.67 0.18
CA THR A 107 1.17 9.80 0.02
C THR A 107 1.23 10.75 1.21
N THR A 108 0.93 12.02 0.98
CA THR A 108 0.74 13.06 2.01
C THR A 108 -0.70 13.55 2.00
N THR A 109 -1.05 14.49 2.90
CA THR A 109 -2.37 15.14 2.91
C THR A 109 -2.72 15.82 1.58
N GLU A 110 -1.73 16.30 0.82
CA GLU A 110 -1.91 16.99 -0.47
C GLU A 110 -2.45 16.08 -1.58
N ASP A 111 -2.40 14.76 -1.38
CA ASP A 111 -2.90 13.77 -2.32
C ASP A 111 -4.40 13.49 -2.14
N TYR A 112 -5.01 14.11 -1.14
CA TYR A 112 -6.40 13.95 -0.76
C TYR A 112 -7.08 15.31 -0.72
N GLU A 113 -8.38 15.31 -0.98
CA GLU A 113 -9.20 16.50 -0.99
C GLU A 113 -10.46 16.29 -0.16
N ARG A 114 -11.08 17.40 0.25
CA ARG A 114 -12.32 17.36 1.03
C ARG A 114 -13.51 17.18 0.11
N GLU A 115 -14.43 16.31 0.48
CA GLU A 115 -15.65 16.03 -0.28
C GLU A 115 -16.88 16.05 0.64
N GLU A 116 -18.02 16.55 0.12
CA GLU A 116 -19.27 16.57 0.88
C GLU A 116 -19.89 15.17 0.93
N GLY A 117 -20.44 14.78 2.09
CA GLY A 117 -21.06 13.47 2.28
C GLY A 117 -20.07 12.31 2.51
N VAL A 118 -18.76 12.60 2.50
CA VAL A 118 -17.71 11.70 2.99
C VAL A 118 -17.51 11.94 4.49
N GLU A 119 -17.42 10.87 5.29
CA GLU A 119 -17.06 10.96 6.70
C GLU A 119 -16.13 9.81 7.12
N ASP A 120 -15.56 9.94 8.30
CA ASP A 120 -14.71 8.94 8.97
C ASP A 120 -13.53 8.46 8.13
N SER A 121 -12.92 9.38 7.38
CA SER A 121 -11.76 9.07 6.56
C SER A 121 -10.54 8.69 7.40
N ILE A 122 -9.96 7.54 7.08
CA ILE A 122 -8.68 7.04 7.60
C ILE A 122 -7.81 6.63 6.42
N ILE A 123 -6.57 7.12 6.42
CA ILE A 123 -5.59 6.92 5.36
C ILE A 123 -4.32 6.33 5.96
N TYR A 124 -3.79 5.28 5.33
CA TYR A 124 -2.46 4.77 5.61
C TYR A 124 -1.54 5.03 4.41
N THR A 125 -0.28 5.29 4.67
CA THR A 125 0.77 5.40 3.67
C THR A 125 2.00 4.63 4.13
N MET A 126 2.74 4.05 3.20
CA MET A 126 4.04 3.47 3.54
C MET A 126 4.97 4.56 4.08
N SER A 127 5.81 4.19 5.05
CA SER A 127 7.01 4.91 5.44
C SER A 127 8.22 4.16 4.90
N TYR A 128 9.23 4.90 4.45
CA TYR A 128 10.56 4.34 4.34
C TYR A 128 11.16 4.42 5.74
N ASP A 129 11.63 3.29 6.27
CA ASP A 129 12.45 3.30 7.47
C ASP A 129 13.77 3.97 7.11
N ASP A 130 14.06 5.14 7.69
CA ASP A 130 15.32 5.88 7.50
C ASP A 130 16.50 5.21 8.25
N ASP A 131 16.64 3.87 8.18
CA ASP A 131 17.78 3.15 8.77
C ASP A 131 18.88 2.97 7.71
N ASP A 132 19.49 4.08 7.30
CA ASP A 132 20.82 4.11 6.64
C ASP A 132 21.58 5.38 7.06
N GLY A 133 21.39 5.80 8.31
CA GLY A 133 22.16 6.85 8.96
C GLY A 133 23.61 6.46 9.19
N LEU A 134 24.36 6.10 8.14
CA LEU A 134 25.81 5.95 8.17
C LEU A 134 26.42 7.36 8.35
N HIS A 135 26.50 7.81 9.59
CA HIS A 135 27.39 8.89 10.00
C HIS A 135 28.82 8.46 9.71
N VAL A 136 29.33 8.80 8.52
CA VAL A 136 30.76 8.79 8.27
C VAL A 136 31.33 9.96 9.07
N GLN A 137 31.76 9.68 10.30
CA GLN A 137 32.62 10.59 11.04
C GLN A 137 33.81 10.90 10.15
N GLY A 138 34.05 12.20 9.94
CA GLY A 138 35.21 12.68 9.21
C GLY A 138 36.48 12.06 9.79
N ALA A 139 37.22 11.37 8.94
CA ALA A 139 38.61 11.08 9.20
C ALA A 139 39.40 12.32 8.78
N ASP A 140 39.71 13.16 9.76
CA ASP A 140 40.90 14.01 9.71
C ASP A 140 42.12 13.08 9.54
N LEU A 141 42.86 13.26 8.44
CA LEU A 141 44.33 13.21 8.35
C LEU A 141 44.80 14.00 7.11
#